data_AF-Q28W33-F1
#
_entry.id   AF-Q28W33-F1
#
_cell.length_a   1.000
_cell.length_b   1.000
_cell.length_c   1.000
_cell.angle_alpha   90.00
_cell.angle_beta   90.00
_cell.angle_gamma   90.00
#
_symmetry.space_group_name_H-M   'P 1'
#
loop_
_entity.id
_entity.type
_entity.pdbx_description
1 polymer ?
#
loop_
_entity_poly.entity_id
_entity_poly.type
_entity_poly.pdbx_seq_one_letter_code
_entity_poly.pdbx_strand_id
1 'polypeptide(L)'
;MTTDTMTGLPASQLYTPEERARRDATVWTLVQGVLAPVQFLVFLISLVLVTRYLLTGSGYEAATLSIITKTLLLLTIMVTGAIWEKVVFGQWLFAPAFFWEDVFSFLVIALHLTYVWALLSGWSAPTQMWIALAAYAAYVINAGQFLWKLRQARLGAPA
;
A
#
# COMPACT_ATOMS: atom_id res chain seq x y z
N MET A 1 -23.60 -19.98 -34.87
CA MET A 1 -23.12 -18.61 -34.65
C MET A 1 -23.68 -18.17 -33.30
N THR A 2 -23.03 -18.56 -32.22
CA THR A 2 -23.44 -18.20 -30.85
C THR A 2 -22.77 -16.89 -30.49
N THR A 3 -23.58 -15.86 -30.28
CA THR A 3 -23.20 -14.52 -29.86
C THR A 3 -22.59 -14.59 -28.47
N ASP A 4 -21.26 -14.57 -28.41
CA ASP A 4 -20.50 -14.47 -27.18
C ASP A 4 -20.72 -13.06 -26.63
N THR A 5 -21.69 -12.96 -25.72
CA THR A 5 -22.02 -11.69 -25.08
C THR A 5 -20.96 -11.49 -24.02
N MET A 6 -19.91 -10.73 -24.35
CA MET A 6 -18.94 -10.26 -23.35
C MET A 6 -19.67 -9.35 -22.36
N THR A 7 -20.36 -9.95 -21.40
CA THR A 7 -20.90 -9.25 -20.25
C THR A 7 -19.71 -8.77 -19.44
N GLY A 8 -19.28 -7.54 -19.73
CA GLY A 8 -18.42 -6.79 -18.82
C GLY A 8 -19.03 -6.87 -17.44
N LEU A 9 -18.23 -7.31 -16.46
CA LEU A 9 -18.68 -7.45 -15.09
C LEU A 9 -19.41 -6.16 -14.67
N PRO A 10 -20.53 -6.24 -13.94
CA PRO A 10 -21.08 -5.07 -13.28
C PRO A 10 -19.94 -4.44 -12.46
N ALA A 11 -19.81 -3.11 -12.52
CA ALA A 11 -18.73 -2.35 -11.87
C ALA A 11 -18.56 -2.60 -10.35
N SER A 12 -19.43 -3.41 -9.75
CA SER A 12 -19.40 -3.87 -8.36
C SER A 12 -18.64 -5.18 -8.12
N GLN A 13 -18.33 -6.00 -9.13
CA GLN A 13 -17.62 -7.26 -8.93
C GLN A 13 -16.10 -7.10 -9.05
N LEU A 14 -15.41 -7.24 -7.91
CA LEU A 14 -13.95 -7.12 -7.81
C LEU A 14 -13.18 -8.23 -8.56
N TYR A 15 -13.81 -9.39 -8.77
CA TYR A 15 -13.22 -10.55 -9.42
C TYR A 15 -14.27 -11.29 -10.26
N THR A 16 -13.89 -11.73 -11.46
CA THR A 16 -14.53 -12.83 -12.19
C THR A 16 -14.47 -14.14 -11.36
N PRO A 17 -15.30 -15.16 -11.68
CA PRO A 17 -15.20 -16.47 -11.05
C PRO A 17 -13.79 -17.08 -11.17
N GLU A 18 -13.14 -16.93 -12.32
CA GLU A 18 -11.81 -17.47 -12.58
C GLU A 18 -10.72 -16.72 -11.81
N GLU A 19 -10.79 -15.39 -11.73
CA GLU A 19 -9.89 -14.58 -10.89
C GLU A 19 -10.06 -14.92 -9.41
N ARG A 20 -11.29 -15.12 -8.94
CA ARG A 20 -11.57 -15.53 -7.57
C ARG A 20 -10.96 -16.90 -7.26
N ALA A 21 -11.12 -17.86 -8.16
CA ALA A 21 -10.50 -19.18 -8.02
C ALA A 21 -8.97 -19.09 -7.94
N ARG A 22 -8.34 -18.26 -8.79
CA ARG A 22 -6.88 -18.02 -8.72
C ARG A 22 -6.45 -17.35 -7.42
N ARG A 23 -7.21 -16.36 -6.94
CA ARG A 23 -6.97 -15.65 -5.67
C ARG A 23 -7.04 -16.60 -4.47
N ASP A 24 -8.01 -17.50 -4.47
CA ASP A 24 -8.24 -18.43 -3.37
C ASP A 24 -7.23 -19.59 -3.37
N ALA A 25 -6.68 -19.93 -4.53
CA ALA A 25 -5.65 -20.97 -4.69
C ALA A 25 -4.21 -20.49 -4.40
N THR A 26 -3.97 -19.19 -4.19
CA THR A 26 -2.62 -18.64 -4.03
C THR A 26 -2.30 -18.20 -2.61
N VAL A 27 -1.07 -18.46 -2.16
CA VAL A 27 -0.54 -18.01 -0.85
C VAL A 27 -0.40 -16.49 -0.77
N TRP A 28 -0.33 -15.80 -1.92
CA TRP A 28 -0.04 -14.39 -1.96
C TRP A 28 -1.11 -13.53 -1.29
N THR A 29 -2.38 -13.97 -1.28
CA THR A 29 -3.46 -13.30 -0.54
C THR A 29 -3.18 -13.29 0.97
N LEU A 30 -2.66 -14.40 1.52
CA LEU A 30 -2.25 -14.50 2.93
C LEU A 30 -1.04 -13.60 3.20
N VAL A 31 -0.04 -13.59 2.31
CA VAL A 31 1.14 -12.73 2.43
C VAL A 31 0.72 -11.26 2.53
N GLN A 32 -0.17 -10.79 1.64
CA GLN A 32 -0.71 -9.43 1.71
C GLN A 32 -1.51 -9.20 2.99
N GLY A 33 -2.33 -10.17 3.40
CA GLY A 33 -3.12 -10.13 4.63
C GLY A 33 -2.28 -10.01 5.91
N VAL A 34 -1.02 -10.44 5.90
CA VAL A 34 -0.07 -10.26 7.01
C VAL A 34 0.73 -8.97 6.86
N LEU A 35 1.25 -8.68 5.66
CA LEU A 35 2.08 -7.51 5.43
C LEU A 35 1.32 -6.18 5.62
N ALA A 36 0.04 -6.13 5.25
CA ALA A 36 -0.75 -4.90 5.39
C ALA A 36 -0.96 -4.48 6.87
N PRO A 37 -1.37 -5.36 7.81
CA PRO A 37 -1.40 -5.04 9.23
C PRO A 37 -0.03 -4.67 9.82
N VAL A 38 1.03 -5.40 9.46
CA VAL A 38 2.41 -5.10 9.91
C VAL A 38 2.82 -3.70 9.45
N GLN A 39 2.53 -3.36 8.19
CA GLN A 39 2.75 -2.03 7.64
C GLN A 39 2.04 -0.92 8.41
N PHE A 40 0.80 -1.18 8.81
CA PHE A 40 0.00 -0.22 9.57
C PHE A 40 0.57 -0.03 10.98
N LEU A 41 0.99 -1.09 11.65
CA LEU A 41 1.62 -0.99 12.97
C LEU A 41 2.94 -0.21 12.92
N VAL A 42 3.80 -0.53 11.95
CA VAL A 42 5.07 0.19 11.76
C VAL A 42 4.82 1.66 11.41
N PHE A 43 3.78 1.95 10.64
CA PHE A 43 3.34 3.33 10.39
C PHE A 43 3.01 4.07 11.69
N LEU A 44 2.18 3.50 12.57
CA LEU A 44 1.79 4.16 13.83
C LEU A 44 3.00 4.43 14.73
N ILE A 45 3.87 3.44 14.89
CA ILE A 45 5.11 3.59 15.68
C ILE A 45 5.97 4.71 15.10
N SER A 46 6.19 4.68 13.79
CA SER A 46 7.03 5.67 13.12
C SER A 46 6.43 7.08 13.18
N LEU A 47 5.12 7.23 13.04
CA LEU A 47 4.43 8.51 13.19
C LEU A 47 4.65 9.12 14.58
N VAL A 48 4.56 8.32 15.64
CA VAL A 48 4.82 8.79 17.01
C VAL A 48 6.27 9.24 17.17
N LEU A 49 7.24 8.47 16.64
CA LEU A 49 8.66 8.80 16.75
C LEU A 49 9.03 10.07 15.96
N VAL A 50 8.53 10.22 14.73
CA VAL A 50 8.71 11.43 13.91
C VAL A 50 8.12 12.65 14.61
N THR A 51 6.89 12.52 15.13
CA THR A 51 6.20 13.63 15.83
C THR A 51 6.95 14.01 17.11
N ARG A 52 7.42 13.02 17.89
CA ARG A 52 8.24 13.25 19.09
C ARG A 52 9.51 14.03 18.76
N TYR A 53 10.21 13.65 17.69
CA TYR A 53 11.40 14.37 17.25
C TYR A 53 11.07 15.81 16.87
N LEU A 54 10.02 16.05 16.06
CA LEU A 54 9.66 17.41 15.64
C LEU A 54 9.24 18.31 16.81
N LEU A 55 8.60 17.76 17.84
CA LEU A 55 8.16 18.52 19.01
C LEU A 55 9.26 18.77 20.05
N THR A 56 10.20 17.83 20.20
CA THR A 56 11.17 17.84 21.32
C THR A 56 12.62 18.01 20.88
N GLY A 57 12.92 17.86 19.60
CA GLY A 57 14.28 17.76 19.05
C GLY A 57 15.00 16.44 19.37
N SER A 58 14.37 15.50 20.09
CA SER A 58 15.03 14.28 20.58
C SER A 58 14.55 13.01 19.86
N GLY A 59 15.42 11.99 19.76
CA GLY A 59 15.07 10.69 19.17
C GLY A 59 15.14 10.61 17.64
N TYR A 60 15.95 11.48 17.02
CA TYR A 60 16.17 11.50 15.58
C TYR A 60 16.55 10.13 14.99
N GLU A 61 17.47 9.41 15.64
CA GLU A 61 17.94 8.10 15.16
C GLU A 61 16.83 7.05 15.17
N ALA A 62 16.00 7.01 16.22
CA ALA A 62 14.87 6.11 16.32
C ALA A 62 13.82 6.40 15.23
N ALA A 63 13.50 7.68 15.00
CA ALA A 63 12.61 8.09 13.92
C ALA A 63 13.17 7.72 12.54
N THR A 64 14.47 7.92 12.34
CA THR A 64 15.15 7.56 11.08
C THR A 64 15.09 6.05 10.85
N LEU A 65 15.45 5.24 11.85
CA LEU A 65 15.39 3.79 11.77
C LEU A 65 13.97 3.28 11.49
N SER A 66 12.96 3.87 12.11
CA SER A 66 11.56 3.48 11.87
C SER A 66 11.10 3.83 10.46
N ILE A 67 11.52 4.97 9.90
CA ILE A 67 11.22 5.33 8.51
C ILE A 67 11.90 4.37 7.53
N ILE A 68 13.19 4.06 7.73
CA ILE A 68 13.92 3.10 6.88
C ILE A 68 13.28 1.71 6.95
N THR A 69 12.93 1.24 8.15
CA THR A 69 12.22 -0.03 8.34
C THR A 69 10.90 -0.04 7.57
N LYS A 70 10.12 1.05 7.67
CA LYS A 70 8.88 1.21 6.91
C LYS A 70 9.12 1.19 5.39
N THR A 71 10.16 1.88 4.91
CA THR A 71 10.53 1.90 3.48
C THR A 71 10.84 0.49 2.99
N LEU A 72 11.62 -0.30 3.72
CA LEU A 72 11.95 -1.68 3.33
C LEU A 72 10.70 -2.55 3.25
N LEU A 73 9.84 -2.51 4.28
CA LEU A 73 8.56 -3.22 4.25
C LEU A 73 7.68 -2.75 3.09
N LEU A 74 7.75 -1.47 2.71
CA LEU A 74 6.90 -0.87 1.67
C LEU A 74 7.30 -1.41 0.30
N LEU A 75 8.61 -1.53 0.07
CA LEU A 75 9.14 -2.19 -1.13
C LEU A 75 8.77 -3.68 -1.13
N THR A 76 8.85 -4.37 0.01
CA THR A 76 8.46 -5.79 0.11
C THR A 76 6.98 -6.01 -0.20
N ILE A 77 6.08 -5.23 0.38
CA ILE A 77 4.64 -5.38 0.13
C ILE A 77 4.29 -5.02 -1.33
N MET A 78 4.95 -4.02 -1.91
CA MET A 78 4.77 -3.68 -3.32
C MET A 78 5.20 -4.81 -4.25
N VAL A 79 6.39 -5.37 -4.07
CA VAL A 79 6.88 -6.48 -4.92
C VAL A 79 5.98 -7.70 -4.79
N THR A 80 5.61 -8.07 -3.56
CA THR A 80 4.72 -9.22 -3.33
C THR A 80 3.29 -8.97 -3.80
N GLY A 81 2.81 -7.73 -3.73
CA GLY A 81 1.54 -7.28 -4.29
C GLY A 81 1.53 -7.38 -5.81
N ALA A 82 2.64 -7.00 -6.45
CA ALA A 82 2.77 -7.12 -7.90
C ALA A 82 2.76 -8.59 -8.37
N ILE A 83 3.40 -9.48 -7.62
CA ILE A 83 3.33 -10.92 -7.88
C ILE A 83 1.89 -11.42 -7.69
N TRP A 84 1.20 -10.99 -6.63
CA TRP A 84 -0.20 -11.34 -6.38
C TRP A 84 -1.10 -10.92 -7.56
N GLU A 85 -0.98 -9.68 -8.04
CA GLU A 85 -1.74 -9.21 -9.20
C GLU A 85 -1.41 -10.00 -10.46
N LYS A 86 -0.14 -10.34 -10.67
CA LYS A 86 0.25 -11.15 -11.84
C LYS A 86 -0.42 -12.51 -11.83
N VAL A 87 -0.51 -13.16 -10.66
CA VAL A 87 -1.15 -14.47 -10.50
C VAL A 87 -2.67 -14.37 -10.66
N VAL A 88 -3.30 -13.33 -10.10
CA VAL A 88 -4.77 -13.21 -10.09
C VAL A 88 -5.28 -12.64 -11.42
N PHE A 89 -4.69 -11.56 -11.92
CA PHE A 89 -5.19 -10.78 -13.06
C PHE A 89 -4.35 -10.93 -14.34
N GLY A 90 -3.20 -11.62 -14.28
CA GLY A 90 -2.32 -11.77 -15.44
C GLY A 90 -1.46 -10.52 -15.75
N GLN A 91 -1.48 -9.50 -14.89
CA GLN A 91 -0.71 -8.25 -15.04
C GLN A 91 0.03 -7.89 -13.75
N TRP A 92 1.19 -7.26 -13.84
CA TRP A 92 2.05 -7.06 -12.67
C TRP A 92 1.54 -6.02 -11.69
N LEU A 93 0.91 -4.95 -12.13
CA LEU A 93 0.27 -3.92 -11.31
C LEU A 93 -0.78 -3.25 -12.21
N PHE A 94 -1.58 -2.36 -11.64
CA PHE A 94 -2.57 -1.55 -12.32
C PHE A 94 -3.71 -2.35 -12.93
N ALA A 95 -4.06 -3.49 -12.30
CA ALA A 95 -5.32 -4.14 -12.62
C ALA A 95 -6.46 -3.11 -12.53
N PRO A 96 -7.44 -3.09 -13.46
CA PRO A 96 -8.48 -2.05 -13.48
C PRO A 96 -9.18 -1.87 -12.13
N ALA A 97 -9.32 -2.96 -11.38
CA ALA A 97 -9.88 -2.99 -10.03
C ALA A 97 -9.00 -2.33 -8.95
N PHE A 98 -7.68 -2.19 -9.15
CA PHE A 98 -6.67 -1.73 -8.18
C PHE A 98 -5.85 -0.52 -8.65
N PHE A 99 -6.12 -0.01 -9.86
CA PHE A 99 -5.36 1.06 -10.50
C PHE A 99 -5.08 2.27 -9.58
N TRP A 100 -6.11 2.77 -8.89
CA TRP A 100 -5.94 3.96 -8.05
C TRP A 100 -5.15 3.68 -6.78
N GLU A 101 -5.31 2.51 -6.16
CA GLU A 101 -4.48 2.10 -5.03
C GLU A 101 -3.00 1.98 -5.44
N ASP A 102 -2.72 1.50 -6.64
CA ASP A 102 -1.35 1.41 -7.14
C ASP A 102 -0.75 2.79 -7.39
N VAL A 103 -1.48 3.71 -8.02
CA VAL A 103 -1.03 5.11 -8.22
C VAL A 103 -0.64 5.75 -6.89
N PHE A 104 -1.48 5.61 -5.86
CA PHE A 104 -1.17 6.17 -4.54
C PHE A 104 -0.03 5.42 -3.85
N SER A 105 0.06 4.10 -4.01
CA SER A 105 1.17 3.31 -3.48
C SER A 105 2.51 3.74 -4.09
N PHE A 106 2.55 4.03 -5.40
CA PHE A 106 3.73 4.61 -6.05
C PHE A 106 4.07 6.00 -5.53
N LEU A 107 3.09 6.86 -5.26
CA LEU A 107 3.33 8.16 -4.62
C LEU A 107 3.95 7.99 -3.22
N VAL A 108 3.42 7.08 -2.41
CA VAL A 108 3.97 6.79 -1.08
C VAL A 108 5.40 6.27 -1.18
N ILE A 109 5.69 5.36 -2.12
CA ILE A 109 7.05 4.86 -2.38
C ILE A 109 7.98 6.00 -2.80
N ALA A 110 7.55 6.85 -3.73
CA ALA A 110 8.35 7.98 -4.22
C ALA A 110 8.74 8.92 -3.08
N LEU A 111 7.81 9.21 -2.16
CA LEU A 111 8.09 10.05 -0.98
C LEU A 111 9.05 9.35 -0.01
N HIS A 112 8.91 8.04 0.20
CA HIS A 112 9.84 7.26 1.02
C HIS A 112 11.25 7.18 0.40
N LEU A 113 11.37 7.06 -0.92
CA LEU A 113 12.66 7.10 -1.61
C LEU A 113 13.26 8.51 -1.59
N THR A 114 12.43 9.55 -1.66
CA THR A 114 12.86 10.94 -1.47
C THR A 114 13.41 11.17 -0.07
N TYR A 115 12.79 10.56 0.96
CA TYR A 115 13.34 10.58 2.32
C TYR A 115 14.72 9.93 2.37
N VAL A 116 14.90 8.74 1.79
CA VAL A 116 16.20 8.05 1.73
C VAL A 116 17.23 8.90 1.01
N TRP A 117 16.85 9.53 -0.11
CA TRP A 117 17.71 10.45 -0.83
C TRP A 117 18.14 11.66 0.02
N ALA A 118 17.19 12.27 0.74
CA ALA A 118 17.46 13.39 1.64
C ALA A 118 18.43 13.00 2.77
N LEU A 119 18.31 11.79 3.30
CA LEU A 119 19.24 11.24 4.29
C LEU A 119 20.65 11.09 3.70
N LEU A 120 20.78 10.46 2.53
CA LEU A 120 22.08 10.24 1.86
C LEU A 120 22.73 11.56 1.41
N SER A 121 21.92 12.55 1.05
CA SER A 121 22.37 13.87 0.60
C SER A 121 22.66 14.84 1.75
N GLY A 122 22.53 14.40 3.01
CA GLY A 122 22.81 15.23 4.18
C GLY A 122 21.85 16.41 4.37
N TRP A 123 20.60 16.29 3.90
CA TRP A 123 19.59 17.33 4.12
C TRP A 123 19.29 17.48 5.62
N SER A 124 18.78 18.64 6.03
CA SER A 124 18.47 18.90 7.43
C SER A 124 17.48 17.88 7.99
N ALA A 125 17.68 17.45 9.24
CA ALA A 125 16.81 16.50 9.90
C ALA A 125 15.31 16.95 9.92
N PRO A 126 14.96 18.23 10.17
CA PRO A 126 13.58 18.69 10.03
C PRO A 126 13.01 18.49 8.62
N THR A 127 13.78 18.78 7.56
CA THR A 127 13.33 18.57 6.18
C THR A 127 13.03 17.10 5.90
N GLN A 128 13.91 16.21 6.34
CA GLN A 128 13.69 14.76 6.20
C GLN A 128 12.38 14.34 6.88
N MET A 129 12.11 14.82 8.09
CA MET A 129 10.91 14.45 8.84
C MET A 129 9.63 15.00 8.20
N TRP A 130 9.66 16.19 7.60
CA TRP A 130 8.54 16.70 6.82
C TRP A 130 8.25 15.87 5.57
N ILE A 131 9.28 15.35 4.88
CA ILE A 131 9.10 14.42 3.76
C ILE A 131 8.44 13.12 4.25
N ALA A 132 8.86 12.59 5.41
CA ALA A 132 8.23 11.41 6.01
C ALA A 132 6.77 11.67 6.37
N LEU A 133 6.43 12.82 6.94
CA LEU A 133 5.04 13.20 7.22
C LEU A 133 4.20 13.34 5.94
N ALA A 134 4.76 13.85 4.85
CA ALA A 134 4.07 13.88 3.56
C ALA A 134 3.79 12.46 3.03
N ALA A 135 4.77 11.54 3.16
CA ALA A 135 4.58 10.12 2.83
C ALA A 135 3.45 9.49 3.67
N TYR A 136 3.37 9.86 4.94
CA TYR A 136 2.35 9.37 5.88
C TYR A 136 0.96 9.89 5.56
N ALA A 137 0.83 11.16 5.18
CA ALA A 137 -0.43 11.71 4.71
C ALA A 137 -0.91 10.97 3.44
N ALA A 138 -0.02 10.76 2.47
CA ALA A 138 -0.33 9.97 1.27
C ALA A 138 -0.73 8.52 1.62
N TYR A 139 -0.04 7.90 2.58
CA TYR A 139 -0.36 6.54 3.05
C TYR A 139 -1.74 6.45 3.69
N VAL A 140 -2.16 7.45 4.47
CA VAL A 140 -3.52 7.47 5.06
C VAL A 140 -4.60 7.53 3.98
N ILE A 141 -4.37 8.28 2.89
CA ILE A 141 -5.29 8.29 1.74
C ILE A 141 -5.38 6.88 1.11
N ASN A 142 -4.23 6.25 0.86
CA ASN A 142 -4.17 4.90 0.31
C ASN A 142 -4.86 3.86 1.20
N ALA A 143 -4.62 3.91 2.51
CA ALA A 143 -5.29 3.03 3.48
C ALA A 143 -6.80 3.28 3.52
N GLY A 144 -7.23 4.54 3.37
CA GLY A 144 -8.64 4.92 3.27
C GLY A 144 -9.33 4.29 2.06
N GLN A 145 -8.68 4.29 0.89
CA GLN A 145 -9.18 3.62 -0.32
C GLN A 145 -9.40 2.12 -0.09
N PHE A 146 -8.43 1.46 0.55
CA PHE A 146 -8.53 0.03 0.87
C PHE A 146 -9.70 -0.27 1.83
N LEU A 147 -9.83 0.50 2.91
CA LEU A 147 -10.94 0.35 3.87
C LEU A 147 -12.30 0.58 3.22
N TRP A 148 -12.41 1.56 2.32
CA TRP A 148 -13.63 1.82 1.56
C TRP A 148 -13.99 0.62 0.68
N LYS A 149 -13.01 0.07 -0.05
CA LYS A 149 -13.21 -1.10 -0.92
C LYS A 149 -13.67 -2.32 -0.13
N LEU A 150 -13.08 -2.57 1.05
CA LEU A 150 -13.53 -3.65 1.95
C LEU A 150 -14.99 -3.46 2.40
N ARG A 151 -15.39 -2.22 2.71
CA ARG A 151 -16.79 -1.93 3.08
C ARG A 151 -17.75 -2.20 1.92
N GLN A 152 -17.41 -1.79 0.71
CA GLN A 152 -18.23 -2.06 -0.48
C GLN A 152 -18.35 -3.56 -0.76
N ALA A 153 -17.25 -4.31 -0.66
CA ALA A 153 -17.26 -5.76 -0.84
C ALA A 153 -18.17 -6.48 0.18
N ARG A 154 -18.21 -5.99 1.43
CA ARG A 154 -19.09 -6.52 2.47
C ARG A 154 -20.57 -6.17 2.22
N LEU A 155 -20.86 -4.96 1.76
CA LEU A 155 -22.24 -4.50 1.49
C LEU A 155 -22.83 -5.13 0.21
N GLY A 156 -22.00 -5.54 -0.74
CA GLY A 156 -22.41 -6.18 -1.99
C GLY A 156 -22.50 -7.70 -1.95
N ALA A 157 -22.16 -8.35 -0.82
CA ALA A 157 -22.28 -9.80 -0.67
C ALA A 157 -23.75 -10.18 -0.39
N PRO A 158 -24.37 -11.11 -1.15
CA PRO A 158 -25.67 -11.66 -0.77
C PRO A 158 -25.55 -12.37 0.60
N ALA A 159 -26.60 -12.23 1.42
CA ALA A 159 -26.68 -12.80 2.77
C ALA A 159 -26.60 -14.33 2.79
#